data_AF-A0A925UVT8-F1
#
_entry.id   AF-A0A925UVT8-F1
#
_cell.length_a   1.000
_cell.length_b   1.000
_cell.length_c   1.000
_cell.angle_alpha   90.00
_cell.angle_beta   90.00
_cell.angle_gamma   90.00
#
_symmetry.space_group_name_H-M   'P 1'
#
loop_
_entity.id
_entity.type
_entity.pdbx_description
1 polymer ?
#
loop_
_entity_poly.entity_id
_entity_poly.type
_entity_poly.pdbx_seq_one_letter_code
_entity_poly.pdbx_strand_id
1 'polypeptide(L)'
;MPLSTIFIALTLLSVGHQKEKGFTTEQYLKDFDVLWETIRDEYAYFDLHRADWTKARTVFRPKVQEVSHLGEFVMLLERLLDQLADPHTHLNSNTASSQRLVPSGALVWAVPDKEAAVVKSIRSFEVAKGLRTGDRILLINGQTASVAVKQRIGPASNGSDPAVRQYALMCLLAGKRDKAVEIRVARRGATPRDLILIPPDSNKAAKSPTQPLLVKVLPGNVGYIRFNNSLGVQETVLAFDRAIARLSATKGLVIDLRDTPGGGNTTIGRAILGHFVRKERPYQKHSDPGEFRATGIPRSWIELVSPRVPGYTKPVVALVGRWTASMG
;
A
#
# COMPACT_ATOMS: atom_id res chain seq x y z
N MET A 1 -51.01 10.59 56.46
CA MET A 1 -50.02 10.65 55.36
C MET A 1 -50.63 9.96 54.15
N PRO A 2 -51.24 10.69 53.21
CA PRO A 2 -51.77 10.10 51.99
C PRO A 2 -50.68 10.09 50.90
N LEU A 3 -50.53 8.95 50.23
CA LEU A 3 -49.65 8.79 49.07
C LEU A 3 -50.29 9.50 47.86
N SER A 4 -49.62 10.54 47.39
CA SER A 4 -49.96 11.26 46.15
C SER A 4 -49.56 10.43 44.93
N THR A 5 -50.53 10.04 44.12
CA THR A 5 -50.33 9.41 42.81
C THR A 5 -49.91 10.49 41.80
N ILE A 6 -48.63 10.49 41.43
CA ILE A 6 -48.08 11.37 40.39
C ILE A 6 -48.20 10.66 39.03
N PHE A 7 -49.03 11.23 38.15
CA PHE A 7 -48.98 10.98 36.71
C PHE A 7 -47.80 11.78 36.13
N ILE A 8 -46.79 11.12 35.57
CA ILE A 8 -45.81 11.76 34.68
C ILE A 8 -45.99 11.18 33.29
N ALA A 9 -46.31 12.08 32.36
CA ALA A 9 -46.53 11.83 30.96
C ALA A 9 -45.28 11.26 30.29
N LEU A 10 -45.47 10.17 29.54
CA LEU A 10 -44.47 9.59 28.67
C LEU A 10 -44.35 10.47 27.41
N THR A 11 -43.43 11.43 27.39
CA THR A 11 -43.04 12.10 26.15
C THR A 11 -42.20 11.15 25.31
N LEU A 12 -42.84 10.50 24.34
CA LEU A 12 -42.18 9.85 23.21
C LEU A 12 -41.44 10.93 22.41
N LEU A 13 -40.19 11.20 22.79
CA LEU A 13 -39.24 11.89 21.91
C LEU A 13 -38.97 10.95 20.74
N SER A 14 -39.64 11.22 19.62
CA SER A 14 -39.23 10.68 18.33
C SER A 14 -37.78 11.07 18.09
N VAL A 15 -36.87 10.10 18.21
CA VAL A 15 -35.52 10.24 17.65
C VAL A 15 -35.70 10.27 16.14
N GLY A 16 -35.94 11.48 15.62
CA GLY A 16 -35.76 11.74 14.21
C GLY A 16 -34.33 11.34 13.89
N HIS A 17 -34.15 10.33 13.06
CA HIS A 17 -32.91 10.13 12.34
C HIS A 17 -32.67 11.43 11.55
N GLN A 18 -31.92 12.37 12.11
CA GLN A 18 -31.26 13.36 11.29
C GLN A 18 -30.32 12.56 10.40
N LYS A 19 -30.71 12.39 9.13
CA LYS A 19 -29.74 12.12 8.07
C LYS A 19 -28.61 13.14 8.28
N GLU A 20 -27.39 12.66 8.52
CA GLU A 20 -26.22 13.52 8.48
C GLU A 20 -26.34 14.40 7.24
N LYS A 21 -26.33 15.73 7.43
CA LYS A 21 -26.29 16.66 6.30
C LYS A 21 -25.01 16.34 5.53
N GLY A 22 -25.17 15.77 4.33
CA GLY A 22 -24.04 15.57 3.43
C GLY A 22 -23.34 16.90 3.12
N PHE A 23 -22.08 16.82 2.73
CA PHE A 23 -21.31 18.01 2.36
C PHE A 23 -21.88 18.70 1.13
N THR A 24 -21.77 20.03 1.08
CA THR A 24 -22.19 20.84 -0.07
C THR A 24 -21.15 20.79 -1.19
N THR A 25 -21.56 21.10 -2.42
CA THR A 25 -20.64 21.23 -3.56
C THR A 25 -19.53 22.26 -3.31
N GLU A 26 -19.84 23.35 -2.59
CA GLU A 26 -18.85 24.36 -2.19
C GLU A 26 -17.80 23.79 -1.24
N GLN A 27 -18.21 22.95 -0.28
CA GLN A 27 -17.29 22.24 0.61
C GLN A 27 -16.39 21.28 -0.16
N TYR A 28 -16.94 20.50 -1.10
CA TYR A 28 -16.13 19.63 -1.95
C TYR A 28 -15.15 20.40 -2.85
N LEU A 29 -15.55 21.55 -3.39
CA LEU A 29 -14.65 22.40 -4.18
C LEU A 29 -13.49 22.92 -3.34
N LYS A 30 -13.77 23.36 -2.11
CA LYS A 30 -12.75 23.84 -1.18
C LYS A 30 -11.76 22.72 -0.84
N ASP A 31 -12.24 21.53 -0.50
CA ASP A 31 -11.39 20.39 -0.18
C ASP A 31 -10.57 19.93 -1.39
N PHE A 32 -11.14 19.96 -2.60
CA PHE A 32 -10.42 19.70 -3.83
C PHE A 32 -9.26 20.67 -4.03
N ASP A 33 -9.53 21.98 -3.87
CA ASP A 33 -8.51 23.02 -4.05
C ASP A 33 -7.40 22.89 -3.01
N VAL A 34 -7.74 22.63 -1.74
CA VAL A 34 -6.75 22.38 -0.68
C VAL A 34 -5.86 21.20 -1.01
N LEU A 35 -6.42 20.05 -1.43
CA LEU A 35 -5.62 18.90 -1.82
C LEU A 35 -4.71 19.22 -3.01
N TRP A 36 -5.27 19.87 -4.04
CA TRP A 36 -4.51 20.19 -5.25
C TRP A 36 -3.33 21.14 -4.95
N GLU A 37 -3.57 22.18 -4.14
CA GLU A 37 -2.55 23.13 -3.69
C GLU A 37 -1.50 22.46 -2.81
N THR A 38 -1.93 21.61 -1.86
CA THR A 38 -1.01 20.84 -1.01
C THR A 38 -0.08 19.98 -1.86
N ILE A 39 -0.60 19.27 -2.86
CA ILE A 39 0.25 18.47 -3.75
C ILE A 39 1.17 19.38 -4.56
N ARG A 40 0.69 20.50 -5.10
CA ARG A 40 1.53 21.47 -5.84
C ARG A 40 2.72 21.95 -5.01
N ASP A 41 2.48 22.24 -3.73
CA ASP A 41 3.46 22.90 -2.87
C ASP A 41 4.36 21.92 -2.12
N GLU A 42 3.86 20.74 -1.76
CA GLU A 42 4.53 19.81 -0.83
C GLU A 42 5.02 18.51 -1.51
N TYR A 43 4.50 18.16 -2.69
CA TYR A 43 4.87 16.89 -3.32
C TYR A 43 6.36 16.77 -3.68
N ALA A 44 6.98 15.67 -3.26
CA ALA A 44 8.44 15.51 -3.34
C ALA A 44 8.98 15.17 -4.73
N TYR A 45 8.14 14.63 -5.63
CA TYR A 45 8.62 13.88 -6.80
C TYR A 45 8.12 14.42 -8.15
N PHE A 46 7.75 15.70 -8.24
CA PHE A 46 7.35 16.30 -9.51
C PHE A 46 8.43 16.14 -10.60
N ASP A 47 9.71 16.26 -10.24
CA ASP A 47 10.82 16.12 -11.17
C ASP A 47 10.97 14.70 -11.75
N LEU A 48 10.51 13.69 -11.00
CA LEU A 48 10.58 12.28 -11.41
C LEU A 48 9.43 11.88 -12.32
N HIS A 49 8.19 12.24 -11.97
CA HIS A 49 6.99 11.72 -12.63
C HIS A 49 6.41 12.68 -13.70
N ARG A 50 6.86 13.94 -13.72
CA ARG A 50 6.53 14.96 -14.74
C ARG A 50 5.03 15.05 -15.07
N ALA A 51 4.17 14.87 -14.07
CA ALA A 51 2.74 15.05 -14.23
C ALA A 51 2.42 16.53 -14.48
N ASP A 52 1.55 16.82 -15.44
CA ASP A 52 1.05 18.17 -15.69
C ASP A 52 -0.03 18.50 -14.65
N TRP A 53 0.42 18.96 -13.48
CA TRP A 53 -0.47 19.18 -12.34
C TRP A 53 -1.48 20.31 -12.59
N THR A 54 -1.13 21.30 -13.42
CA THR A 54 -2.05 22.34 -13.88
C THR A 54 -3.17 21.74 -14.72
N LYS A 55 -2.84 20.90 -15.71
CA LYS A 55 -3.83 20.18 -16.51
C LYS A 55 -4.69 19.25 -15.67
N ALA A 56 -4.12 18.61 -14.64
CA ALA A 56 -4.89 17.81 -13.69
C ALA A 56 -6.00 18.66 -13.03
N ARG A 57 -5.70 19.89 -12.59
CA ARG A 57 -6.73 20.80 -12.06
C ARG A 57 -7.82 21.09 -13.07
N THR A 58 -7.44 21.49 -14.29
CA THR A 58 -8.37 21.85 -15.36
C THR A 58 -9.32 20.72 -15.71
N VAL A 59 -8.84 19.47 -15.69
CA VAL A 59 -9.65 18.29 -16.03
C VAL A 59 -10.54 17.82 -14.89
N PHE A 60 -10.04 17.84 -13.65
CA PHE A 60 -10.72 17.20 -12.53
C PHE A 60 -11.56 18.15 -11.68
N ARG A 61 -11.17 19.43 -11.55
CA ARG A 61 -11.90 20.39 -10.71
C ARG A 61 -13.36 20.59 -11.15
N PRO A 62 -13.69 20.73 -12.45
CA PRO A 62 -15.09 20.88 -12.87
C PRO A 62 -15.98 19.68 -12.51
N LYS A 63 -15.40 18.47 -12.43
CA LYS A 63 -16.13 17.23 -12.12
C LYS A 63 -16.64 17.18 -10.67
N VAL A 64 -16.16 18.07 -9.80
CA VAL A 64 -16.71 18.22 -8.44
C VAL A 64 -18.19 18.59 -8.47
N GLN A 65 -18.68 19.25 -9.53
CA GLN A 65 -20.10 19.59 -9.70
C GLN A 65 -20.99 18.35 -9.90
N GLU A 66 -20.43 17.23 -10.37
CA GLU A 66 -21.15 15.98 -10.62
C GLU A 66 -21.19 15.09 -9.36
N VAL A 67 -20.45 15.44 -8.32
CA VAL A 67 -20.35 14.66 -7.08
C VAL A 67 -21.61 14.83 -6.23
N SER A 68 -22.30 13.72 -5.98
CA SER A 68 -23.53 13.67 -5.21
C SER A 68 -23.32 13.23 -3.76
N HIS A 69 -22.22 12.52 -3.47
CA HIS A 69 -21.92 12.05 -2.11
C HIS A 69 -20.43 11.80 -1.87
N LEU A 70 -20.04 11.64 -0.60
CA LEU A 70 -18.64 11.54 -0.17
C LEU A 70 -17.87 10.41 -0.90
N GLY A 71 -18.49 9.25 -1.11
CA GLY A 71 -17.85 8.16 -1.87
C GLY A 71 -17.42 8.54 -3.29
N GLU A 72 -18.23 9.28 -4.03
CA GLU A 72 -17.87 9.78 -5.37
C GLU A 72 -16.75 10.82 -5.29
N PHE A 73 -16.77 11.67 -4.25
CA PHE A 73 -15.70 12.62 -4.00
C PHE A 73 -14.37 11.92 -3.75
N VAL A 74 -14.34 10.91 -2.88
CA VAL A 74 -13.14 10.09 -2.60
C VAL A 74 -12.60 9.48 -3.89
N MET A 75 -13.46 8.88 -4.71
CA MET A 75 -13.04 8.31 -5.99
C MET A 75 -12.52 9.37 -6.97
N LEU A 76 -13.10 10.57 -7.00
CA LEU A 76 -12.60 11.68 -7.82
C LEU A 76 -11.20 12.11 -7.38
N LEU A 77 -10.97 12.26 -6.07
CA LEU A 77 -9.66 12.60 -5.51
C LEU A 77 -8.62 11.50 -5.75
N GLU A 78 -8.98 10.23 -5.63
CA GLU A 78 -8.10 9.10 -6.02
C GLU A 78 -7.68 9.19 -7.50
N ARG A 79 -8.62 9.55 -8.39
CA ARG A 79 -8.32 9.74 -9.82
C ARG A 79 -7.48 10.99 -10.09
N LEU A 80 -7.55 12.02 -9.25
CA LEU A 80 -6.65 13.15 -9.30
C LEU A 80 -5.22 12.74 -8.87
N LEU A 81 -5.07 12.02 -7.75
CA LEU A 81 -3.75 11.57 -7.28
C LEU A 81 -3.10 10.54 -8.22
N ASP A 82 -3.91 9.70 -8.88
CA ASP A 82 -3.49 8.80 -9.95
C ASP A 82 -2.67 9.50 -11.05
N GLN A 83 -2.86 10.82 -11.26
CA GLN A 83 -2.13 11.55 -12.29
C GLN A 83 -0.62 11.60 -12.03
N LEU A 84 -0.21 11.49 -10.76
CA LEU A 84 1.18 11.46 -10.31
C LEU A 84 1.86 10.11 -10.61
N ALA A 85 1.09 9.05 -10.85
CA ALA A 85 1.57 7.68 -10.99
C ALA A 85 2.48 7.20 -9.83
N ASP A 86 2.19 7.69 -8.63
CA ASP A 86 2.97 7.42 -7.43
C ASP A 86 2.17 6.55 -6.44
N PRO A 87 2.63 5.33 -6.14
CA PRO A 87 1.96 4.45 -5.18
C PRO A 87 1.95 4.95 -3.73
N HIS A 88 2.81 5.91 -3.37
CA HIS A 88 2.91 6.42 -2.00
C HIS A 88 2.07 7.67 -1.75
N THR A 89 1.44 8.23 -2.79
CA THR A 89 0.54 9.37 -2.66
C THR A 89 -0.91 8.89 -2.76
N HIS A 90 -1.58 8.74 -1.62
CA HIS A 90 -2.93 8.20 -1.54
C HIS A 90 -3.72 8.84 -0.39
N LEU A 91 -5.02 8.63 -0.40
CA LEU A 91 -5.91 9.04 0.69
C LEU A 91 -5.89 8.00 1.81
N ASN A 92 -6.04 8.46 3.05
CA ASN A 92 -6.29 7.57 4.20
C ASN A 92 -7.74 7.05 4.26
N SER A 93 -8.59 7.51 3.35
CA SER A 93 -9.98 7.06 3.18
C SER A 93 -10.12 6.26 1.89
N ASN A 94 -11.03 5.30 1.85
CA ASN A 94 -11.33 4.53 0.65
C ASN A 94 -12.80 4.08 0.64
N THR A 95 -13.24 3.59 -0.51
CA THR A 95 -14.54 2.97 -0.75
C THR A 95 -14.36 1.51 -1.16
N ALA A 96 -15.46 0.75 -1.22
CA ALA A 96 -15.43 -0.61 -1.79
C ALA A 96 -14.95 -0.61 -3.25
N SER A 97 -15.18 0.47 -4.00
CA SER A 97 -14.78 0.60 -5.41
C SER A 97 -13.39 1.20 -5.60
N SER A 98 -12.68 1.54 -4.52
CA SER A 98 -11.37 2.18 -4.56
C SER A 98 -10.28 1.23 -5.04
N GLN A 99 -9.29 1.81 -5.72
CA GLN A 99 -8.10 1.11 -6.20
C GLN A 99 -7.29 0.54 -5.02
N ARG A 100 -6.83 -0.71 -5.12
CA ARG A 100 -5.86 -1.25 -4.15
C ARG A 100 -4.51 -0.57 -4.33
N LEU A 101 -3.83 -0.31 -3.21
CA LEU A 101 -2.46 0.21 -3.20
C LEU A 101 -1.51 -0.79 -3.87
N VAL A 102 -0.54 -0.28 -4.61
CA VAL A 102 0.46 -1.11 -5.31
C VAL A 102 1.86 -0.85 -4.73
N PRO A 103 2.75 -1.84 -4.65
CA PRO A 103 2.51 -3.26 -4.96
C PRO A 103 1.77 -4.02 -3.85
N SER A 104 1.48 -3.40 -2.69
CA SER A 104 0.97 -4.06 -1.49
C SER A 104 -0.27 -4.94 -1.70
N GLY A 105 -1.24 -4.45 -2.47
CA GLY A 105 -2.47 -5.15 -2.82
C GLY A 105 -2.40 -6.00 -4.09
N ALA A 106 -1.26 -6.00 -4.80
CA ALA A 106 -1.05 -6.84 -5.97
C ALA A 106 -0.56 -8.25 -5.58
N LEU A 107 -1.04 -9.28 -6.26
CA LEU A 107 -0.56 -10.67 -6.08
C LEU A 107 0.63 -11.03 -6.95
N VAL A 108 0.81 -10.28 -8.02
CA VAL A 108 1.78 -10.52 -9.06
C VAL A 108 2.49 -9.21 -9.39
N TRP A 109 3.80 -9.29 -9.59
CA TRP A 109 4.55 -8.23 -10.25
C TRP A 109 4.78 -8.63 -11.70
N ALA A 110 4.25 -7.84 -12.62
CA ALA A 110 4.47 -8.00 -14.06
C ALA A 110 5.06 -6.72 -14.65
N VAL A 111 5.71 -6.84 -15.81
CA VAL A 111 6.32 -5.70 -16.52
C VAL A 111 5.70 -5.61 -17.91
N PRO A 112 5.35 -4.41 -18.41
CA PRO A 112 4.85 -4.25 -19.77
C PRO A 112 5.83 -4.79 -20.81
N ASP A 113 5.32 -5.51 -21.82
CA ASP A 113 6.09 -6.05 -22.93
C ASP A 113 5.25 -6.10 -24.22
N LYS A 114 5.41 -5.08 -25.07
CA LYS A 114 4.62 -4.88 -26.29
C LYS A 114 3.11 -4.93 -25.99
N GLU A 115 2.40 -5.88 -26.59
CA GLU A 115 0.96 -6.10 -26.41
C GLU A 115 0.60 -6.88 -25.12
N ALA A 116 1.58 -7.34 -24.35
CA ALA A 116 1.38 -8.16 -23.16
C ALA A 116 2.06 -7.56 -21.92
N ALA A 117 1.98 -8.28 -20.81
CA ALA A 117 2.85 -8.08 -19.65
C ALA A 117 3.51 -9.40 -19.24
N VAL A 118 4.77 -9.37 -18.80
CA VAL A 118 5.50 -10.57 -18.38
C VAL A 118 5.57 -10.64 -16.86
N VAL A 119 5.11 -11.75 -16.29
CA VAL A 119 5.19 -12.01 -14.85
C VAL A 119 6.65 -12.15 -14.42
N LYS A 120 7.08 -11.36 -13.43
CA LYS A 120 8.42 -11.42 -12.84
C LYS A 120 8.45 -11.97 -11.43
N SER A 121 7.38 -11.75 -10.66
CA SER A 121 7.30 -12.26 -9.28
C SER A 121 5.85 -12.53 -8.89
N ILE A 122 5.66 -13.45 -7.95
CA ILE A 122 4.37 -13.85 -7.41
C ILE A 122 4.50 -13.85 -5.88
N ARG A 123 3.58 -13.20 -5.19
CA ARG A 123 3.67 -12.95 -3.74
C ARG A 123 3.48 -14.22 -2.91
N SER A 124 2.46 -15.02 -3.24
CA SER A 124 2.19 -16.30 -2.61
C SER A 124 1.50 -17.26 -3.58
N PHE A 125 1.99 -18.50 -3.64
CA PHE A 125 1.53 -19.52 -4.58
C PHE A 125 0.09 -19.98 -4.33
N GLU A 126 -0.43 -19.84 -3.10
CA GLU A 126 -1.82 -20.22 -2.81
C GLU A 126 -2.84 -19.26 -3.43
N VAL A 127 -2.46 -18.01 -3.69
CA VAL A 127 -3.39 -16.94 -4.11
C VAL A 127 -3.34 -16.68 -5.62
N ALA A 128 -2.30 -17.15 -6.32
CA ALA A 128 -2.16 -17.07 -7.78
C ALA A 128 -1.96 -18.47 -8.41
N LYS A 129 -2.77 -19.44 -7.96
CA LYS A 129 -2.69 -20.83 -8.40
C LYS A 129 -2.72 -20.92 -9.93
N GLY A 130 -1.68 -21.53 -10.52
CA GLY A 130 -1.56 -21.72 -11.97
C GLY A 130 -0.73 -20.68 -12.72
N LEU A 131 -0.38 -19.55 -12.07
CA LEU A 131 0.54 -18.55 -12.62
C LEU A 131 2.00 -18.94 -12.32
N ARG A 132 2.92 -18.64 -13.26
CA ARG A 132 4.37 -18.79 -13.03
C ARG A 132 5.12 -17.57 -13.53
N THR A 133 6.29 -17.31 -12.94
CA THR A 133 7.26 -16.36 -13.48
C THR A 133 7.56 -16.71 -14.94
N GLY A 134 7.55 -15.70 -15.81
CA GLY A 134 7.71 -15.83 -17.25
C GLY A 134 6.40 -15.98 -18.04
N ASP A 135 5.26 -16.25 -17.38
CA ASP A 135 3.97 -16.22 -18.07
C ASP A 135 3.69 -14.83 -18.66
N ARG A 136 3.10 -14.80 -19.86
CA ARG A 136 2.66 -13.58 -20.54
C ARG A 136 1.19 -13.34 -20.25
N ILE A 137 0.85 -12.25 -19.58
CA ILE A 137 -0.51 -11.76 -19.41
C ILE A 137 -0.91 -11.05 -20.70
N LEU A 138 -1.83 -11.67 -21.45
CA LEU A 138 -2.33 -11.17 -22.73
C LEU A 138 -3.52 -10.23 -22.52
N LEU A 139 -4.49 -10.65 -21.71
CA LEU A 139 -5.69 -9.86 -21.40
C LEU A 139 -5.78 -9.57 -19.90
N ILE A 140 -6.32 -8.40 -19.57
CA ILE A 140 -6.74 -8.00 -18.23
C ILE A 140 -8.19 -7.51 -18.32
N ASN A 141 -9.11 -8.18 -17.62
CA ASN A 141 -10.54 -7.91 -17.64
C ASN A 141 -11.10 -7.83 -19.07
N GLY A 142 -10.73 -8.80 -19.92
CA GLY A 142 -11.18 -8.91 -21.31
C GLY A 142 -10.48 -8.00 -22.32
N GLN A 143 -9.62 -7.07 -21.90
CA GLN A 143 -8.88 -6.19 -22.80
C GLN A 143 -7.42 -6.58 -22.94
N THR A 144 -6.81 -6.37 -24.11
CA THR A 144 -5.35 -6.51 -24.29
C THR A 144 -4.59 -5.70 -23.24
N ALA A 145 -3.56 -6.27 -22.63
CA ALA A 145 -2.85 -5.65 -21.52
C ALA A 145 -2.30 -4.25 -21.88
N SER A 146 -1.75 -4.08 -23.09
CA SER A 146 -1.30 -2.78 -23.62
C SER A 146 -2.41 -1.74 -23.70
N VAL A 147 -3.59 -2.14 -24.20
CA VAL A 147 -4.77 -1.28 -24.35
C VAL A 147 -5.29 -0.87 -22.97
N ALA A 148 -5.43 -1.83 -22.04
CA ALA A 148 -5.88 -1.56 -20.69
C ALA A 148 -4.94 -0.59 -19.97
N VAL A 149 -3.61 -0.79 -20.10
CA VAL A 149 -2.60 0.14 -19.57
C VAL A 149 -2.78 1.53 -20.15
N LYS A 150 -2.89 1.66 -21.47
CA LYS A 150 -3.06 2.95 -22.15
C LYS A 150 -4.32 3.69 -21.67
N GLN A 151 -5.43 2.97 -21.49
CA GLN A 151 -6.70 3.55 -21.03
C GLN A 151 -6.69 3.95 -19.54
N ARG A 152 -5.90 3.26 -18.71
CA ARG A 152 -5.80 3.54 -17.28
C ARG A 152 -5.01 4.81 -16.96
N ILE A 153 -4.04 5.14 -17.82
CA ILE A 153 -3.16 6.31 -17.68
C ILE A 153 -3.99 7.58 -17.73
N GLY A 154 -3.74 8.47 -16.77
CA GLY A 154 -4.47 9.70 -16.62
C GLY A 154 -4.11 10.75 -17.70
N PRO A 155 -5.04 11.67 -18.03
CA PRO A 155 -4.81 12.69 -19.04
C PRO A 155 -3.70 13.69 -18.70
N ALA A 156 -3.31 13.82 -17.43
CA ALA A 156 -2.22 14.67 -16.96
C ALA A 156 -0.92 13.89 -16.67
N SER A 157 -0.93 12.56 -16.82
CA SER A 157 0.27 11.75 -16.66
C SER A 157 1.08 11.66 -17.96
N ASN A 158 2.39 11.49 -17.83
CA ASN A 158 3.25 11.20 -18.98
C ASN A 158 3.15 9.71 -19.39
N GLY A 159 2.19 9.36 -20.26
CA GLY A 159 2.01 7.97 -20.70
C GLY A 159 3.18 7.36 -21.51
N SER A 160 4.11 8.20 -21.99
CA SER A 160 5.34 7.74 -22.64
C SER A 160 6.42 7.30 -21.64
N ASP A 161 6.25 7.59 -20.36
CA ASP A 161 7.15 7.15 -19.30
C ASP A 161 6.95 5.66 -18.96
N PRO A 162 8.01 4.83 -19.01
CA PRO A 162 7.97 3.44 -18.57
C PRO A 162 7.47 3.25 -17.13
N ALA A 163 7.79 4.15 -16.20
CA ALA A 163 7.36 4.08 -14.81
C ALA A 163 5.85 4.32 -14.67
N VAL A 164 5.29 5.27 -15.42
CA VAL A 164 3.84 5.52 -15.47
C VAL A 164 3.09 4.32 -16.03
N ARG A 165 3.61 3.70 -17.11
CA ARG A 165 3.03 2.46 -17.67
C ARG A 165 3.14 1.28 -16.69
N GLN A 166 4.27 1.15 -16.01
CA GLN A 166 4.48 0.14 -14.98
C GLN A 166 3.49 0.31 -13.83
N TYR A 167 3.29 1.54 -13.33
CA TYR A 167 2.30 1.85 -12.30
C TYR A 167 0.88 1.50 -12.76
N ALA A 168 0.48 1.94 -13.95
CA ALA A 168 -0.84 1.66 -14.51
C ALA A 168 -1.10 0.14 -14.64
N LEU A 169 -0.12 -0.62 -15.13
CA LEU A 169 -0.20 -2.09 -15.18
C LEU A 169 -0.38 -2.70 -13.78
N MET A 170 0.42 -2.26 -12.82
CA MET A 170 0.33 -2.78 -11.46
C MET A 170 -1.01 -2.44 -10.80
N CYS A 171 -1.58 -1.27 -11.05
CA CYS A 171 -2.93 -0.91 -10.58
C CYS A 171 -3.99 -1.83 -11.18
N LEU A 172 -3.91 -2.12 -12.49
CA LEU A 172 -4.83 -3.06 -13.14
C LEU A 172 -4.74 -4.47 -12.54
N LEU A 173 -3.53 -4.94 -12.22
CA LEU A 173 -3.29 -6.27 -11.65
C LEU A 173 -3.63 -6.37 -10.16
N ALA A 174 -3.57 -5.26 -9.41
CA ALA A 174 -4.07 -5.20 -8.04
C ALA A 174 -5.60 -5.09 -7.99
N GLY A 175 -6.21 -4.46 -9.00
CA GLY A 175 -7.66 -4.29 -9.11
C GLY A 175 -8.27 -3.38 -8.04
N LYS A 176 -9.60 -3.30 -8.07
CA LYS A 176 -10.42 -2.57 -7.10
C LYS A 176 -10.87 -3.48 -5.97
N ARG A 177 -11.08 -2.93 -4.76
CA ARG A 177 -11.41 -3.72 -3.56
C ARG A 177 -12.63 -4.63 -3.73
N ASP A 178 -13.61 -4.21 -4.51
CA ASP A 178 -14.87 -4.92 -4.80
C ASP A 178 -14.81 -5.90 -5.99
N LYS A 179 -13.71 -5.94 -6.74
CA LYS A 179 -13.62 -6.74 -7.98
C LYS A 179 -12.41 -7.67 -7.99
N ALA A 180 -12.64 -8.90 -8.43
CA ALA A 180 -11.57 -9.79 -8.84
C ALA A 180 -10.93 -9.28 -10.15
N VAL A 181 -9.68 -9.69 -10.41
CA VAL A 181 -9.00 -9.38 -11.67
C VAL A 181 -8.93 -10.63 -12.52
N GLU A 182 -9.56 -10.59 -13.68
CA GLU A 182 -9.52 -11.67 -14.65
C GLU A 182 -8.33 -11.45 -15.59
N ILE A 183 -7.50 -12.47 -15.77
CA ILE A 183 -6.35 -12.40 -16.68
C ILE A 183 -6.36 -13.59 -17.64
N ARG A 184 -6.02 -13.34 -18.91
CA ARG A 184 -5.69 -14.41 -19.86
C ARG A 184 -4.18 -14.53 -19.97
N VAL A 185 -3.62 -15.70 -19.67
CA VAL A 185 -2.17 -15.91 -19.65
C VAL A 185 -1.71 -16.97 -20.64
N ALA A 186 -0.57 -16.72 -21.29
CA ALA A 186 0.11 -17.65 -22.18
C ALA A 186 1.45 -18.08 -21.59
N ARG A 187 1.75 -19.38 -21.69
CA ARG A 187 3.06 -19.96 -21.39
C ARG A 187 3.59 -20.61 -22.64
N ARG A 188 4.89 -20.49 -22.90
CA ARG A 188 5.54 -21.14 -24.06
C ARG A 188 5.20 -22.63 -24.08
N GLY A 189 4.65 -23.11 -25.21
CA GLY A 189 4.26 -24.51 -25.40
C GLY A 189 2.96 -24.94 -24.73
N ALA A 190 2.17 -24.01 -24.18
CA ALA A 190 0.87 -24.31 -23.59
C ALA A 190 -0.22 -23.40 -24.17
N THR A 191 -1.45 -23.92 -24.24
CA THR A 191 -2.63 -23.15 -24.63
C THR A 191 -2.86 -21.98 -23.67
N PRO A 192 -3.20 -20.77 -24.17
CA PRO A 192 -3.62 -19.68 -23.31
C PRO A 192 -4.81 -20.07 -22.43
N ARG A 193 -4.84 -19.56 -21.21
CA ARG A 193 -5.86 -19.91 -20.21
C ARG A 193 -6.25 -18.71 -19.36
N ASP A 194 -7.49 -18.71 -18.91
CA ASP A 194 -8.01 -17.67 -18.02
C ASP A 194 -7.74 -18.03 -16.57
N LEU A 195 -7.35 -17.02 -15.79
CA LEU A 195 -7.13 -17.12 -14.35
C LEU A 195 -7.82 -15.93 -13.68
N ILE A 196 -8.26 -16.16 -12.45
CA ILE A 196 -8.81 -15.11 -11.59
C ILE A 196 -7.80 -14.86 -10.48
N LEU A 197 -7.33 -13.62 -10.39
CA LEU A 197 -6.55 -13.14 -9.26
C LEU A 197 -7.54 -12.71 -8.17
N ILE A 198 -7.48 -13.37 -7.01
CA ILE A 198 -8.33 -13.09 -5.83
C ILE A 198 -7.45 -12.45 -4.75
N PRO A 199 -7.45 -11.12 -4.59
CA PRO A 199 -6.52 -10.46 -3.67
C PRO A 199 -6.73 -10.85 -2.20
N PRO A 200 -5.70 -10.72 -1.34
CA PRO A 200 -5.71 -11.31 0.00
C PRO A 200 -6.76 -10.68 0.94
N ASP A 201 -7.03 -9.38 0.78
CA ASP A 201 -8.07 -8.65 1.51
C ASP A 201 -9.50 -9.14 1.19
N SER A 202 -9.66 -9.86 0.08
CA SER A 202 -10.92 -10.45 -0.36
C SER A 202 -11.12 -11.87 0.21
N ASN A 203 -10.05 -12.48 0.74
CA ASN A 203 -10.08 -13.83 1.27
C ASN A 203 -10.38 -13.85 2.77
N LYS A 204 -11.67 -13.70 3.13
CA LYS A 204 -12.17 -13.79 4.50
C LYS A 204 -11.89 -15.15 5.19
N ALA A 205 -11.50 -16.18 4.44
CA ALA A 205 -11.24 -17.52 4.95
C ALA A 205 -9.76 -17.79 5.32
N ALA A 206 -8.85 -16.87 5.00
CA ALA A 206 -7.45 -17.01 5.36
C ALA A 206 -7.30 -16.89 6.89
N LYS A 207 -6.96 -18.00 7.56
CA LYS A 207 -6.59 -17.96 8.98
C LYS A 207 -5.32 -17.12 9.13
N SER A 208 -5.42 -15.98 9.80
CA SER A 208 -4.26 -15.21 10.21
C SER A 208 -3.34 -16.10 11.06
N PRO A 209 -2.02 -16.10 10.81
CA PRO A 209 -1.09 -16.83 11.66
C PRO A 209 -1.26 -16.38 13.12
N THR A 210 -1.33 -17.35 14.04
CA THR A 210 -1.55 -17.07 15.47
C THR A 210 -0.35 -16.41 16.15
N GLN A 211 0.84 -16.46 15.53
CA GLN A 211 2.04 -15.81 16.01
C GLN A 211 2.58 -14.78 15.02
N PRO A 212 3.15 -13.67 15.50
CA PRO A 212 3.66 -12.59 14.64
C PRO A 212 4.90 -12.99 13.83
N LEU A 213 5.64 -14.02 14.27
CA LEU A 213 6.87 -14.49 13.64
C LEU A 213 6.86 -16.02 13.48
N LEU A 214 7.50 -16.50 12.41
CA LEU A 214 7.96 -17.87 12.29
C LEU A 214 9.47 -17.90 12.59
N VAL A 215 9.89 -18.72 13.55
CA VAL A 215 11.29 -18.80 14.00
C VAL A 215 11.81 -20.24 13.87
N LYS A 216 12.93 -20.42 13.16
CA LYS A 216 13.55 -21.73 12.91
C LYS A 216 15.08 -21.66 13.02
N VAL A 217 15.72 -22.82 13.16
CA VAL A 217 17.15 -23.01 12.89
C VAL A 217 17.25 -23.87 11.63
N LEU A 218 17.96 -23.39 10.63
CA LEU A 218 18.22 -24.05 9.35
C LEU A 218 19.47 -24.93 9.44
N PRO A 219 19.67 -25.88 8.49
CA PRO A 219 20.91 -26.63 8.36
C PRO A 219 22.15 -25.72 8.39
N GLY A 220 23.23 -26.19 9.04
CA GLY A 220 24.42 -25.37 9.26
C GLY A 220 24.36 -24.43 10.46
N ASN A 221 23.33 -24.57 11.33
CA ASN A 221 23.12 -23.75 12.52
C ASN A 221 22.90 -22.26 12.17
N VAL A 222 22.00 -21.97 11.23
CA VAL A 222 21.65 -20.60 10.83
C VAL A 222 20.25 -20.29 11.33
N GLY A 223 20.09 -19.23 12.11
CA GLY A 223 18.78 -18.76 12.56
C GLY A 223 17.97 -18.22 11.39
N TYR A 224 16.65 -18.41 11.43
CA TYR A 224 15.73 -17.89 10.43
C TYR A 224 14.50 -17.30 11.12
N ILE A 225 14.19 -16.04 10.81
CA ILE A 225 13.00 -15.32 11.27
C ILE A 225 12.23 -14.85 10.04
N ARG A 226 10.96 -15.21 9.94
CA ARG A 226 10.03 -14.67 8.95
C ARG A 226 8.89 -13.96 9.64
N PHE A 227 8.51 -12.79 9.15
CA PHE A 227 7.35 -12.07 9.65
C PHE A 227 6.06 -12.67 9.10
N ASN A 228 5.06 -12.82 9.97
CA ASN A 228 3.69 -13.21 9.60
C ASN A 228 2.73 -12.00 9.53
N ASN A 229 3.29 -10.79 9.61
CA ASN A 229 2.61 -9.51 9.50
C ASN A 229 3.56 -8.49 8.84
N SER A 230 3.04 -7.32 8.47
CA SER A 230 3.84 -6.28 7.82
C SER A 230 4.52 -5.30 8.78
N LEU A 231 4.95 -5.71 9.99
CA LEU A 231 5.56 -4.80 10.99
C LEU A 231 4.58 -3.78 11.59
N GLY A 232 3.28 -4.05 11.56
CA GLY A 232 2.23 -3.19 12.13
C GLY A 232 1.69 -3.67 13.49
N VAL A 233 2.11 -4.85 13.94
CA VAL A 233 1.56 -5.52 15.14
C VAL A 233 2.55 -5.37 16.30
N GLN A 234 2.14 -4.72 17.39
CA GLN A 234 3.03 -4.35 18.51
C GLN A 234 3.68 -5.57 19.18
N GLU A 235 2.97 -6.70 19.24
CA GLU A 235 3.44 -7.98 19.77
C GLU A 235 4.67 -8.53 19.02
N THR A 236 4.91 -8.04 17.80
CA THR A 236 6.12 -8.35 17.02
C THR A 236 7.38 -7.97 17.78
N VAL A 237 7.38 -6.88 18.56
CA VAL A 237 8.56 -6.43 19.32
C VAL A 237 9.01 -7.49 20.31
N LEU A 238 8.11 -7.92 21.21
CA LEU A 238 8.42 -8.94 22.21
C LEU A 238 8.69 -10.31 21.57
N ALA A 239 8.01 -10.64 20.47
CA ALA A 239 8.29 -11.87 19.74
C ALA A 239 9.70 -11.87 19.13
N PHE A 240 10.15 -10.72 18.62
CA PHE A 240 11.48 -10.57 18.03
C PHE A 240 12.57 -10.60 19.11
N ASP A 241 12.37 -9.95 20.25
CA ASP A 241 13.27 -10.05 21.42
C ASP A 241 13.54 -11.51 21.80
N ARG A 242 12.46 -12.31 21.92
CA ARG A 242 12.54 -13.74 22.22
C ARG A 242 13.21 -14.53 21.10
N ALA A 243 12.96 -14.17 19.84
CA ALA A 243 13.59 -14.82 18.71
C ALA A 243 15.11 -14.61 18.71
N ILE A 244 15.57 -13.38 18.98
CA ILE A 244 17.01 -13.08 19.07
C ILE A 244 17.65 -13.81 20.25
N ALA A 245 17.00 -13.83 21.43
CA ALA A 245 17.48 -14.60 22.57
C ALA A 245 17.66 -16.09 22.23
N ARG A 246 16.62 -16.69 21.62
CA ARG A 246 16.60 -18.11 21.20
C ARG A 246 17.66 -18.43 20.17
N LEU A 247 17.94 -17.52 19.24
CA LEU A 247 18.86 -17.74 18.12
C LEU A 247 20.29 -17.27 18.41
N SER A 248 20.57 -16.76 19.61
CA SER A 248 21.87 -16.19 20.01
C SER A 248 23.07 -17.11 19.74
N ALA A 249 22.90 -18.44 19.86
CA ALA A 249 23.95 -19.44 19.62
C ALA A 249 24.16 -19.81 18.14
N THR A 250 23.27 -19.39 17.22
CA THR A 250 23.39 -19.70 15.79
C THR A 250 24.61 -19.03 15.16
N LYS A 251 25.12 -19.52 14.02
CA LYS A 251 26.31 -18.97 13.33
C LYS A 251 26.01 -17.69 12.54
N GLY A 252 24.74 -17.46 12.20
CA GLY A 252 24.26 -16.35 11.39
C GLY A 252 22.74 -16.34 11.39
N LEU A 253 22.14 -15.23 10.95
CA LEU A 253 20.70 -15.02 10.96
C LEU A 253 20.19 -14.64 9.58
N VAL A 254 19.06 -15.22 9.18
CA VAL A 254 18.29 -14.81 8.01
C VAL A 254 17.01 -14.14 8.49
N ILE A 255 16.80 -12.89 8.08
CA ILE A 255 15.58 -12.12 8.32
C ILE A 255 14.79 -12.06 7.02
N ASP A 256 13.61 -12.69 6.98
CA ASP A 256 12.79 -12.80 5.78
C ASP A 256 11.65 -11.78 5.79
N LEU A 257 11.82 -10.73 4.99
CA LEU A 257 10.94 -9.57 4.81
C LEU A 257 10.22 -9.60 3.45
N ARG A 258 10.30 -10.71 2.70
CA ARG A 258 9.78 -10.78 1.32
C ARG A 258 8.26 -10.57 1.22
N ASP A 259 7.53 -10.76 2.32
CA ASP A 259 6.07 -10.64 2.41
C ASP A 259 5.63 -9.67 3.52
N THR A 260 6.14 -8.44 3.49
CA THR A 260 5.77 -7.33 4.40
C THR A 260 5.11 -6.17 3.65
N PRO A 261 4.03 -6.40 2.87
CA PRO A 261 3.41 -5.36 2.06
C PRO A 261 2.92 -4.18 2.90
N GLY A 262 3.02 -2.97 2.37
CA GLY A 262 2.60 -1.74 3.06
C GLY A 262 3.46 -1.36 4.26
N GLY A 263 4.35 -2.25 4.73
CA GLY A 263 5.11 -2.07 5.95
C GLY A 263 4.21 -1.79 7.15
N GLY A 264 4.75 -1.02 8.09
CA GLY A 264 4.13 -0.81 9.37
C GLY A 264 4.75 0.35 10.13
N ASN A 265 5.05 0.14 11.40
CA ASN A 265 5.35 1.22 12.32
C ASN A 265 6.86 1.44 12.51
N THR A 266 7.31 2.69 12.45
CA THR A 266 8.70 3.10 12.69
C THR A 266 9.25 2.63 14.04
N THR A 267 8.42 2.61 15.09
CA THR A 267 8.79 2.07 16.41
C THR A 267 9.13 0.59 16.36
N ILE A 268 8.37 -0.21 15.60
CA ILE A 268 8.65 -1.64 15.42
C ILE A 268 9.93 -1.82 14.60
N GLY A 269 10.12 -1.04 13.54
CA GLY A 269 11.35 -1.03 12.75
C GLY A 269 12.59 -0.72 13.60
N ARG A 270 12.54 0.34 14.42
CA ARG A 270 13.62 0.69 15.35
C ARG A 270 13.86 -0.39 16.41
N ALA A 271 12.81 -1.00 16.95
CA ALA A 271 12.96 -2.09 17.92
C ALA A 271 13.72 -3.28 17.32
N ILE A 272 13.41 -3.65 16.07
CA ILE A 272 14.11 -4.72 15.35
C ILE A 272 15.56 -4.33 15.04
N LEU A 273 15.78 -3.16 14.43
CA LEU A 273 17.11 -2.65 14.07
C LEU A 273 18.03 -2.52 15.29
N GLY A 274 17.47 -2.18 16.46
CA GLY A 274 18.20 -2.03 17.71
C GLY A 274 18.99 -3.27 18.12
N HIS A 275 18.54 -4.48 17.76
CA HIS A 275 19.27 -5.72 18.07
C HIS A 275 20.57 -5.87 17.28
N PHE A 276 20.75 -5.13 16.19
CA PHE A 276 21.88 -5.28 15.26
C PHE A 276 22.90 -4.14 15.37
N VAL A 277 22.69 -3.20 16.29
CA VAL A 277 23.61 -2.06 16.52
C VAL A 277 24.18 -2.11 17.94
N ARG A 278 25.45 -1.70 18.08
CA ARG A 278 26.17 -1.67 19.39
C ARG A 278 26.25 -0.29 20.02
N LYS A 279 25.98 0.75 19.22
CA LYS A 279 25.82 2.15 19.62
C LYS A 279 24.77 2.77 18.72
N GLU A 280 24.36 3.98 19.02
CA GLU A 280 23.42 4.71 18.17
C GLU A 280 23.92 4.81 16.73
N ARG A 281 23.03 4.56 15.76
CA ARG A 281 23.33 4.59 14.32
C ARG A 281 22.21 5.26 13.54
N PRO A 282 22.55 5.98 12.45
CA PRO A 282 21.56 6.47 11.51
C PRO A 282 20.94 5.32 10.69
N TYR A 283 19.64 5.38 10.41
CA TYR A 283 18.98 4.36 9.58
C TYR A 283 18.06 4.93 8.49
N GLN A 284 17.62 6.19 8.60
CA GLN A 284 16.77 6.83 7.60
C GLN A 284 17.10 8.31 7.49
N LYS A 285 17.13 8.84 6.27
CA LYS A 285 17.28 10.27 5.99
C LYS A 285 15.97 10.79 5.41
N HIS A 286 15.52 11.92 5.93
CA HIS A 286 14.37 12.66 5.43
C HIS A 286 14.84 13.95 4.78
N SER A 287 14.06 14.43 3.82
CA SER A 287 14.19 15.74 3.20
C SER A 287 12.83 16.39 3.11
N ASP A 288 12.78 17.71 3.14
CA ASP A 288 11.55 18.49 2.99
C ASP A 288 11.61 19.35 1.71
N PRO A 289 11.13 18.83 0.57
CA PRO A 289 11.08 19.58 -0.68
C PRO A 289 10.07 20.73 -0.66
N GLY A 290 9.03 20.67 0.18
CA GLY A 290 8.04 21.73 0.30
C GLY A 290 8.65 22.98 0.93
N GLU A 291 9.34 22.81 2.06
CA GLU A 291 10.08 23.90 2.70
C GLU A 291 11.13 24.50 1.75
N PHE A 292 11.83 23.66 0.99
CA PHE A 292 12.78 24.13 -0.01
C PHE A 292 12.11 24.97 -1.12
N ARG A 293 10.94 24.56 -1.64
CA ARG A 293 10.22 25.35 -2.64
C ARG A 293 9.71 26.68 -2.09
N ALA A 294 9.26 26.70 -0.84
CA ALA A 294 8.72 27.90 -0.21
C ALA A 294 9.82 28.93 0.16
N THR A 295 11.02 28.46 0.54
CA THR A 295 12.05 29.31 1.17
C THR A 295 13.38 29.38 0.40
N GLY A 296 13.62 28.45 -0.51
CA GLY A 296 14.93 28.23 -1.14
C GLY A 296 15.96 27.55 -0.23
N ILE A 297 15.60 27.18 1.00
CA ILE A 297 16.52 26.61 1.99
C ILE A 297 16.26 25.10 2.14
N PRO A 298 17.24 24.23 1.86
CA PRO A 298 17.03 22.79 1.96
C PRO A 298 17.01 22.34 3.42
N ARG A 299 16.01 21.54 3.79
CA ARG A 299 15.93 20.87 5.09
C ARG A 299 16.05 19.36 4.95
N SER A 300 16.87 18.76 5.81
CA SER A 300 16.97 17.30 5.96
C SER A 300 17.29 16.92 7.39
N TRP A 301 16.84 15.75 7.83
CA TRP A 301 17.18 15.18 9.14
C TRP A 301 17.38 13.67 9.05
N ILE A 302 17.96 13.09 10.08
CA ILE A 302 18.30 11.67 10.14
C ILE A 302 17.64 11.05 11.36
N GLU A 303 16.95 9.94 11.16
CA GLU A 303 16.45 9.10 12.23
C GLU A 303 17.55 8.18 12.75
N LEU A 304 17.61 8.05 14.07
CA LEU A 304 18.60 7.24 14.78
C LEU A 304 17.94 6.02 15.41
N VAL A 305 18.70 4.93 15.49
CA VAL A 305 18.33 3.73 16.25
C VAL A 305 19.36 3.46 17.33
N SER A 306 18.89 3.24 18.54
CA SER A 306 19.72 2.90 19.70
C SER A 306 19.80 1.37 19.90
N PRO A 307 20.88 0.85 20.52
CA PRO A 307 21.03 -0.58 20.81
C PRO A 307 19.89 -1.14 21.65
N ARG A 308 19.50 -2.39 21.35
CA ARG A 308 18.50 -3.14 22.09
C ARG A 308 19.07 -4.50 22.50
N VAL A 309 18.79 -4.89 23.74
CA VAL A 309 19.18 -6.21 24.28
C VAL A 309 18.01 -7.21 24.16
N PRO A 310 18.27 -8.49 23.82
CA PRO A 310 19.59 -9.07 23.52
C PRO A 310 20.14 -8.62 22.16
N GLY A 311 21.43 -8.31 22.05
CA GLY A 311 22.05 -7.97 20.75
C GLY A 311 22.41 -9.22 19.94
N TYR A 312 22.48 -9.08 18.61
CA TYR A 312 22.95 -10.11 17.69
C TYR A 312 24.13 -9.59 16.85
N THR A 313 25.30 -10.18 17.04
CA THR A 313 26.58 -9.65 16.50
C THR A 313 27.19 -10.49 15.38
N LYS A 314 26.58 -11.64 15.08
CA LYS A 314 27.02 -12.56 14.02
C LYS A 314 26.41 -12.13 12.68
N PRO A 315 26.86 -12.66 11.53
CA PRO A 315 26.36 -12.26 10.22
C PRO A 315 24.83 -12.34 10.10
N VAL A 316 24.23 -11.31 9.48
CA VAL A 316 22.79 -11.21 9.24
C VAL A 316 22.56 -11.00 7.74
N VAL A 317 21.63 -11.74 7.16
CA VAL A 317 21.15 -11.59 5.78
C VAL A 317 19.67 -11.23 5.82
N ALA A 318 19.28 -10.16 5.15
CA ALA A 318 17.88 -9.81 4.95
C ALA A 318 17.41 -10.27 3.57
N LEU A 319 16.32 -11.04 3.52
CA LEU A 319 15.65 -11.39 2.27
C LEU A 319 14.55 -10.37 2.02
N VAL A 320 14.65 -9.65 0.91
CA VAL A 320 13.67 -8.65 0.47
C VAL A 320 13.09 -9.00 -0.89
N GLY A 321 11.93 -8.46 -1.21
CA GLY A 321 11.23 -8.71 -2.46
C GLY A 321 10.38 -7.53 -2.90
N ARG A 322 9.55 -7.75 -3.94
CA ARG A 322 8.65 -6.72 -4.49
C ARG A 322 7.56 -6.26 -3.51
N TRP A 323 7.35 -7.00 -2.42
CA TRP A 323 6.38 -6.69 -1.38
C TRP A 323 7.02 -6.31 -0.05
N THR A 324 8.34 -6.14 -0.01
CA THR A 324 9.00 -5.43 1.07
C THR A 324 8.79 -3.94 0.82
N ALA A 325 7.95 -3.28 1.64
CA ALA A 325 7.51 -1.91 1.39
C ALA A 325 7.45 -1.08 2.66
N SER A 326 7.53 0.25 2.54
CA SER A 326 7.49 1.20 3.66
C SER A 326 8.54 0.85 4.72
N MET A 327 8.15 0.63 5.99
CA MET A 327 9.06 0.20 7.07
C MET A 327 9.65 -1.22 6.90
N GLY A 328 9.17 -1.96 5.89
CA GLY A 328 9.56 -3.33 5.53
C GLY A 328 11.03 -3.53 5.20
#